data_AF-A0A250JTQ8-F1
#
_entry.id   AF-A0A250JTQ8-F1
#
_cell.length_a   1.000
_cell.length_b   1.000
_cell.length_c   1.000
_cell.angle_alpha   90.00
_cell.angle_beta   90.00
_cell.angle_gamma   90.00
#
_symmetry.space_group_name_H-M   'P 1'
#
loop_
_entity.id
_entity.type
_entity.pdbx_description
1 polymer ?
#
loop_
_entity_poly.entity_id
_entity_poly.type
_entity_poly.pdbx_seq_one_letter_code
_entity_poly.pdbx_strand_id
1 'polypeptide(L)'
;MSTELRSPQDAERWLCAGLCLIRHEHLAAGTLDSAVPWLLATLAESPALPPPALIADLGRLVAGVPLAPSAPVPDTLPRLRAAVRAYDDHVLARLAAEPHLEAVSAALARLPEALRPRGIAFLVSRVLMRMGFTAGTAVSPGLARRVLERPPAELLQGGYAALRDTGASPALERLAEGYEALASAARRARALLGDAESFTLENLEHLQGKAQRMALEQAVEAAEALSRSLPPKLRARPVATAPLPMTLEDEAAFPQGGFSSVSNVGSLENLVTSELVYMEDEPDLDLFDVRYVEGELLYYTRDESISVRRRRVITFVLPPDLVDARVKDAGVRWQRVVVALGLLLCLVRRLSQWLGSEELHFRAVFLHAPGADAPPLDAERGLCELLLREWRARGTAEVLTAASLEEVLDTAAATTKRARVDVVLLDAGRHVDASLPPVDARVALHLLDLSGPVPSVRGLQGRREVLDSRKTEWDAWMGVTLELAQGLL
;
A
#
# COMPACT_ATOMS: atom_id res chain seq x y z
N MET A 1 -15.14 -20.32 -25.01
CA MET A 1 -16.55 -20.61 -24.69
C MET A 1 -16.55 -21.32 -23.34
N SER A 2 -17.17 -20.73 -22.31
CA SER A 2 -17.21 -21.30 -20.96
C SER A 2 -18.19 -22.47 -20.95
N THR A 3 -17.70 -23.70 -20.79
CA THR A 3 -18.52 -24.88 -20.53
C THR A 3 -18.98 -24.83 -19.07
N GLU A 4 -20.12 -24.20 -18.83
CA GLU A 4 -20.77 -24.21 -17.52
C GLU A 4 -21.12 -25.64 -17.10
N LEU A 5 -20.95 -25.96 -15.82
CA LEU A 5 -21.42 -27.22 -15.24
C LEU A 5 -22.96 -27.18 -15.25
N ARG A 6 -23.57 -27.87 -16.22
CA ARG A 6 -25.02 -27.81 -16.47
C ARG A 6 -25.85 -28.52 -15.39
N SER A 7 -25.26 -29.49 -14.68
CA SER A 7 -25.94 -30.27 -13.64
C SER A 7 -25.52 -29.83 -12.23
N PRO A 8 -26.47 -29.67 -11.28
CA PRO A 8 -26.15 -29.49 -9.87
C PRO A 8 -25.28 -30.59 -9.28
N GLN A 9 -25.40 -31.83 -9.77
CA GLN A 9 -24.58 -32.96 -9.33
C GLN A 9 -23.13 -32.82 -9.80
N ASP A 10 -22.91 -32.30 -11.01
CA ASP A 10 -21.55 -32.07 -11.52
C ASP A 10 -20.87 -30.93 -10.76
N ALA A 11 -21.61 -29.86 -10.43
CA ALA A 11 -21.09 -28.76 -9.62
C ALA A 11 -20.75 -29.21 -8.18
N GLU A 12 -21.56 -30.07 -7.58
CA GLU A 12 -21.25 -30.69 -6.29
C GLU A 12 -19.99 -31.57 -6.37
N ARG A 13 -19.91 -32.45 -7.37
CA ARG A 13 -18.73 -33.29 -7.62
C ARG A 13 -17.48 -32.44 -7.82
N TRP A 14 -17.57 -31.34 -8.58
CA TRP A 14 -16.47 -30.41 -8.84
C TRP A 14 -15.98 -29.74 -7.56
N LEU A 15 -16.91 -29.27 -6.71
CA LEU A 15 -16.58 -28.67 -5.41
C LEU A 15 -15.88 -29.69 -4.50
N CYS A 16 -16.49 -30.85 -4.26
CA CYS A 16 -15.96 -31.86 -3.34
C CYS A 16 -14.64 -32.45 -3.82
N ALA A 17 -14.52 -32.80 -5.11
CA ALA A 17 -13.26 -33.31 -5.68
C ALA A 17 -12.16 -32.25 -5.61
N GLY A 18 -12.49 -30.97 -5.85
CA GLY A 18 -11.56 -29.86 -5.74
C GLY A 18 -11.03 -29.67 -4.31
N LEU A 19 -11.88 -29.82 -3.29
CA LEU A 19 -11.45 -29.77 -1.88
C LEU A 19 -10.47 -30.90 -1.52
N CYS A 20 -10.61 -32.07 -2.13
CA CYS A 20 -9.70 -33.19 -1.88
C CYS A 20 -8.29 -32.97 -2.46
N LEU A 21 -8.10 -31.91 -3.26
CA LEU A 21 -6.82 -31.56 -3.89
C LEU A 21 -6.07 -30.44 -3.14
N ILE A 22 -6.51 -30.07 -1.93
CA ILE A 22 -5.79 -29.14 -1.06
C ILE A 22 -4.42 -29.72 -0.69
N ARG A 23 -3.39 -28.87 -0.66
CA ARG A 23 -1.99 -29.24 -0.42
C ARG A 23 -1.70 -29.46 1.06
N HIS A 24 -2.31 -30.50 1.63
CA HIS A 24 -2.19 -30.87 3.04
C HIS A 24 -1.80 -32.35 3.19
N GLU A 25 -0.82 -32.62 4.06
CA GLU A 25 -0.42 -33.98 4.42
C GLU A 25 -1.55 -34.60 5.25
N HIS A 26 -2.22 -35.62 4.73
CA HIS A 26 -3.43 -36.22 5.34
C HIS A 26 -4.55 -35.21 5.57
N LEU A 27 -5.21 -34.78 4.49
CA LEU A 27 -6.34 -33.86 4.55
C LEU A 27 -7.45 -34.40 5.48
N ALA A 28 -7.63 -33.75 6.62
CA ALA A 28 -8.59 -34.10 7.65
C ALA A 28 -9.78 -33.14 7.69
N ALA A 29 -10.85 -33.53 8.37
CA ALA A 29 -12.05 -32.72 8.56
C ALA A 29 -11.73 -31.29 9.07
N GLY A 30 -10.85 -31.19 10.07
CA GLY A 30 -10.47 -29.90 10.67
C GLY A 30 -9.76 -28.93 9.71
N THR A 31 -9.13 -29.41 8.65
CA THR A 31 -8.54 -28.53 7.62
C THR A 31 -9.62 -27.77 6.85
N LEU A 32 -10.81 -28.36 6.69
CA LEU A 32 -11.92 -27.73 5.98
C LEU A 32 -12.64 -26.67 6.81
N ASP A 33 -12.54 -26.72 8.14
CA ASP A 33 -13.15 -25.73 9.04
C ASP A 33 -12.66 -24.30 8.73
N SER A 34 -11.40 -24.16 8.33
CA SER A 34 -10.83 -22.88 7.87
C SER A 34 -11.13 -22.61 6.39
N ALA A 35 -11.06 -23.63 5.53
CA ALA A 35 -11.19 -23.45 4.09
C ALA A 35 -12.62 -23.07 3.66
N VAL A 36 -13.65 -23.68 4.27
CA VAL A 36 -15.06 -23.47 3.89
C VAL A 36 -15.48 -21.99 4.01
N PRO A 37 -15.22 -21.28 5.12
CA PRO A 37 -15.46 -19.84 5.20
C PRO A 37 -14.79 -19.04 4.09
N TRP A 38 -13.56 -19.40 3.69
CA TRP A 38 -12.82 -18.71 2.62
C TRP A 38 -13.45 -18.93 1.24
N LEU A 39 -13.92 -20.15 0.97
CA LEU A 39 -14.67 -20.48 -0.25
C LEU A 39 -15.98 -19.70 -0.33
N LEU A 40 -16.75 -19.65 0.76
CA LEU A 40 -18.00 -18.90 0.84
C LEU A 40 -17.79 -17.39 0.66
N ALA A 41 -16.74 -16.84 1.27
CA ALA A 41 -16.36 -15.45 1.06
C ALA A 41 -15.93 -15.18 -0.39
N THR A 42 -15.20 -16.11 -1.02
CA THR A 42 -14.76 -15.99 -2.42
C THR A 42 -15.95 -15.99 -3.38
N LEU A 43 -16.97 -16.82 -3.11
CA LEU A 43 -18.23 -16.83 -3.87
C LEU A 43 -19.00 -15.51 -3.78
N ALA A 44 -18.89 -14.78 -2.66
CA ALA A 44 -19.49 -13.45 -2.53
C ALA A 44 -18.72 -12.37 -3.32
N GLU A 45 -17.42 -12.55 -3.51
CA GLU A 45 -16.56 -11.63 -4.25
C GLU A 45 -16.62 -11.86 -5.78
N SER A 46 -16.65 -13.12 -6.23
CA SER A 46 -16.58 -13.51 -7.64
C SER A 46 -17.74 -14.43 -8.06
N PRO A 47 -18.38 -14.20 -9.23
CA PRO A 47 -19.43 -15.06 -9.76
C PRO A 47 -18.93 -16.43 -10.25
N ALA A 48 -17.62 -16.57 -10.47
CA ALA A 48 -17.00 -17.82 -10.89
C ALA A 48 -15.82 -18.16 -9.97
N LEU A 49 -15.75 -19.40 -9.54
CA LEU A 49 -14.70 -19.89 -8.65
C LEU A 49 -13.52 -20.49 -9.44
N PRO A 50 -12.27 -20.24 -9.01
CA PRO A 50 -11.15 -21.08 -9.42
C PRO A 50 -11.31 -22.51 -8.85
N PRO A 51 -10.48 -23.48 -9.27
CA PRO A 51 -10.35 -24.76 -8.56
C PRO A 51 -10.32 -24.57 -7.03
N PRO A 52 -11.18 -25.24 -6.25
CA PRO A 52 -11.36 -24.98 -4.82
C PRO A 52 -10.09 -25.03 -3.98
N ALA A 53 -9.14 -25.91 -4.33
CA ALA A 53 -7.86 -26.02 -3.64
C ALA A 53 -7.06 -24.72 -3.66
N LEU A 54 -7.12 -23.91 -4.74
CA LEU A 54 -6.39 -22.63 -4.81
C LEU A 54 -6.75 -21.71 -3.65
N ILE A 55 -8.03 -21.66 -3.28
CA ILE A 55 -8.52 -20.77 -2.22
C ILE A 55 -7.96 -21.21 -0.87
N ALA A 56 -8.00 -22.51 -0.60
CA ALA A 56 -7.46 -23.08 0.63
C ALA A 56 -5.93 -23.00 0.69
N ASP A 57 -5.24 -23.30 -0.40
CA ASP A 57 -3.78 -23.28 -0.49
C ASP A 57 -3.25 -21.86 -0.32
N LEU A 58 -3.87 -20.85 -0.96
CA LEU A 58 -3.50 -19.45 -0.78
C LEU A 58 -3.75 -18.99 0.66
N GLY A 59 -4.90 -19.33 1.23
CA GLY A 59 -5.20 -18.99 2.63
C GLY A 59 -4.22 -19.61 3.61
N ARG A 60 -3.81 -20.87 3.40
CA ARG A 60 -2.78 -21.55 4.21
C ARG A 60 -1.41 -20.90 4.02
N LEU A 61 -1.01 -20.63 2.78
CA LEU A 61 0.28 -20.02 2.46
C LEU A 61 0.44 -18.65 3.14
N VAL A 62 -0.58 -17.79 3.05
CA VAL A 62 -0.57 -16.45 3.65
C VAL A 62 -0.75 -16.49 5.18
N ALA A 63 -1.35 -17.55 5.72
CA ALA A 63 -1.38 -17.81 7.16
C ALA A 63 -0.06 -18.40 7.69
N GLY A 64 0.97 -18.58 6.86
CA GLY A 64 2.25 -19.17 7.24
C GLY A 64 2.17 -20.68 7.51
N VAL A 65 1.10 -21.35 7.08
CA VAL A 65 0.92 -22.79 7.25
C VAL A 65 1.63 -23.51 6.10
N PRO A 66 2.55 -24.45 6.38
CA PRO A 66 3.31 -25.13 5.34
C PRO A 66 2.38 -25.92 4.41
N LEU A 67 2.65 -25.81 3.11
CA LEU A 67 1.98 -26.61 2.09
C LEU A 67 2.71 -27.96 1.96
N ALA A 68 1.94 -29.02 1.81
CA ALA A 68 2.45 -30.37 1.56
C ALA A 68 1.78 -30.94 0.30
N PRO A 69 2.35 -31.94 -0.38
CA PRO A 69 1.69 -32.56 -1.51
C PRO A 69 0.28 -33.03 -1.16
N SER A 70 -0.68 -32.83 -2.07
CA SER A 70 -2.02 -33.39 -1.90
C SER A 70 -2.02 -34.91 -2.07
N ALA A 71 -3.14 -35.55 -1.73
CA ALA A 71 -3.32 -36.96 -2.02
C ALA A 71 -3.11 -37.24 -3.52
N PRO A 72 -2.42 -38.33 -3.90
CA PRO A 72 -2.09 -38.58 -5.29
C PRO A 72 -3.36 -38.73 -6.13
N VAL A 73 -3.45 -37.96 -7.22
CA VAL A 73 -4.53 -38.07 -8.20
C VAL A 73 -4.47 -39.47 -8.85
N PRO A 74 -5.56 -40.27 -8.85
CA PRO A 74 -5.59 -41.65 -9.34
C PRO A 74 -5.12 -41.82 -10.79
N ASP A 75 -4.39 -42.91 -11.10
CA ASP A 75 -3.78 -43.19 -12.42
C ASP A 75 -4.75 -43.15 -13.61
N THR A 76 -6.03 -43.41 -13.34
CA THR A 76 -7.16 -43.30 -14.27
C THR A 76 -7.42 -41.87 -14.77
N LEU A 77 -6.86 -40.85 -14.12
CA LEU A 77 -7.04 -39.43 -14.45
C LEU A 77 -5.71 -38.74 -14.82
N PRO A 78 -5.02 -39.15 -15.90
CA PRO A 78 -3.68 -38.67 -16.23
C PRO A 78 -3.63 -37.16 -16.54
N ARG A 79 -4.66 -36.61 -17.20
CA ARG A 79 -4.75 -35.18 -17.50
C ARG A 79 -4.84 -34.33 -16.24
N LEU A 80 -5.75 -34.68 -15.31
CA LEU A 80 -5.89 -33.98 -14.04
C LEU A 80 -4.60 -34.07 -13.21
N ARG A 81 -3.93 -35.24 -13.18
CA ARG A 81 -2.63 -35.40 -12.50
C ARG A 81 -1.59 -34.42 -13.06
N ALA A 82 -1.46 -34.34 -14.38
CA ALA A 82 -0.52 -33.43 -15.03
C ALA A 82 -0.85 -31.97 -14.72
N ALA A 83 -2.13 -31.59 -14.74
CA ALA A 83 -2.59 -30.25 -14.43
C ALA A 83 -2.31 -29.84 -12.97
N VAL A 84 -2.57 -30.75 -12.02
CA VAL A 84 -2.29 -30.57 -10.58
C VAL A 84 -0.80 -30.36 -10.33
N ARG A 85 0.07 -31.15 -10.98
CA ARG A 85 1.53 -30.96 -10.89
C ARG A 85 1.97 -29.61 -11.46
N ALA A 86 1.46 -29.24 -12.64
CA ALA A 86 1.77 -27.94 -13.25
C ALA A 86 1.33 -26.77 -12.37
N TYR A 87 0.24 -26.92 -11.61
CA TYR A 87 -0.18 -25.94 -10.62
C TYR A 87 0.81 -25.84 -9.45
N ASP A 88 1.31 -26.97 -8.93
CA ASP A 88 2.33 -26.96 -7.86
C ASP A 88 3.58 -26.19 -8.32
N ASP A 89 4.08 -26.52 -9.52
CA ASP A 89 5.32 -25.99 -10.07
C ASP A 89 5.23 -24.52 -10.51
N HIS A 90 4.08 -24.09 -11.03
CA HIS A 90 3.95 -22.78 -11.66
C HIS A 90 3.08 -21.79 -10.91
N VAL A 91 2.25 -22.24 -9.98
CA VAL A 91 1.38 -21.38 -9.17
C VAL A 91 1.89 -21.33 -7.74
N LEU A 92 1.93 -22.45 -7.03
CA LEU A 92 2.30 -22.47 -5.62
C LEU A 92 3.77 -22.12 -5.39
N ALA A 93 4.68 -22.72 -6.15
CA ALA A 93 6.10 -22.39 -6.05
C ALA A 93 6.37 -20.91 -6.32
N ARG A 94 5.62 -20.31 -7.26
CA ARG A 94 5.71 -18.87 -7.53
C ARG A 94 5.15 -18.01 -6.42
N LEU A 95 3.95 -18.32 -5.92
CA LEU A 95 3.33 -17.60 -4.80
C LEU A 95 4.22 -17.63 -3.55
N ALA A 96 4.82 -18.78 -3.25
CA ALA A 96 5.74 -18.95 -2.13
C ALA A 96 7.03 -18.12 -2.28
N ALA A 97 7.40 -17.78 -3.52
CA ALA A 97 8.58 -16.96 -3.84
C ALA A 97 8.25 -15.48 -4.08
N GLU A 98 6.99 -15.05 -3.90
CA GLU A 98 6.62 -13.64 -4.08
C GLU A 98 7.23 -12.76 -2.98
N PRO A 99 7.94 -11.67 -3.33
CA PRO A 99 8.55 -10.77 -2.34
C PRO A 99 7.54 -10.14 -1.36
N HIS A 100 6.30 -9.93 -1.80
CA HIS A 100 5.25 -9.28 -1.01
C HIS A 100 4.49 -10.26 -0.11
N LEU A 101 4.80 -11.57 -0.15
CA LEU A 101 4.06 -12.58 0.62
C LEU A 101 4.12 -12.30 2.13
N GLU A 102 5.28 -11.92 2.65
CA GLU A 102 5.46 -11.63 4.08
C GLU A 102 4.62 -10.42 4.52
N ALA A 103 4.64 -9.33 3.74
CA ALA A 103 3.84 -8.14 4.01
C ALA A 103 2.33 -8.43 3.97
N VAL A 104 1.88 -9.23 3.00
CA VAL A 104 0.48 -9.68 2.89
C VAL A 104 0.09 -10.58 4.06
N SER A 105 0.99 -11.48 4.49
CA SER A 105 0.77 -12.37 5.65
C SER A 105 0.65 -11.57 6.94
N ALA A 106 1.53 -10.60 7.16
CA ALA A 106 1.48 -9.69 8.30
C ALA A 106 0.20 -8.85 8.31
N ALA A 107 -0.21 -8.33 7.15
CA ALA A 107 -1.46 -7.57 7.01
C ALA A 107 -2.70 -8.43 7.32
N LEU A 108 -2.74 -9.68 6.81
CA LEU A 108 -3.84 -10.62 7.10
C LEU A 108 -3.88 -11.02 8.58
N ALA A 109 -2.72 -11.22 9.21
CA ALA A 109 -2.63 -11.59 10.63
C ALA A 109 -3.15 -10.47 11.55
N ARG A 110 -2.95 -9.20 11.18
CA ARG A 110 -3.48 -8.02 11.89
C ARG A 110 -4.99 -7.85 11.75
N LEU A 111 -5.63 -8.49 10.77
CA LEU A 111 -7.08 -8.38 10.60
C LEU A 111 -7.85 -9.12 11.71
N PRO A 112 -9.00 -8.56 12.16
CA PRO A 112 -9.94 -9.24 13.03
C PRO A 112 -10.34 -10.58 12.43
N GLU A 113 -10.46 -11.59 13.28
CA GLU A 113 -10.71 -12.96 12.86
C GLU A 113 -11.95 -13.09 11.96
N ALA A 114 -13.02 -12.33 12.29
CA ALA A 114 -14.26 -12.27 11.52
C ALA A 114 -14.07 -11.76 10.06
N LEU A 115 -13.03 -10.97 9.80
CA LEU A 115 -12.75 -10.41 8.47
C LEU A 115 -11.74 -11.22 7.67
N ARG A 116 -11.01 -12.17 8.29
CA ARG A 116 -9.99 -12.98 7.59
C ARG A 116 -10.54 -13.75 6.38
N PRO A 117 -11.73 -14.36 6.40
CA PRO A 117 -12.29 -15.00 5.21
C PRO A 117 -12.49 -14.03 4.05
N ARG A 118 -12.95 -12.81 4.34
CA ARG A 118 -13.10 -11.75 3.34
C ARG A 118 -11.75 -11.26 2.83
N GLY A 119 -10.74 -11.18 3.69
CA GLY A 119 -9.36 -10.87 3.31
C GLY A 119 -8.77 -11.90 2.34
N ILE A 120 -8.98 -13.19 2.60
CA ILE A 120 -8.52 -14.27 1.71
C ILE A 120 -9.30 -14.25 0.38
N ALA A 121 -10.62 -14.06 0.42
CA ALA A 121 -11.43 -13.91 -0.79
C ALA A 121 -10.96 -12.74 -1.67
N PHE A 122 -10.62 -11.61 -1.04
CA PHE A 122 -9.99 -10.48 -1.71
C PHE A 122 -8.66 -10.89 -2.36
N LEU A 123 -7.75 -11.51 -1.61
CA LEU A 123 -6.45 -11.96 -2.15
C LEU A 123 -6.61 -12.94 -3.32
N VAL A 124 -7.53 -13.90 -3.24
CA VAL A 124 -7.83 -14.82 -4.35
C VAL A 124 -8.24 -14.02 -5.58
N SER A 125 -9.21 -13.12 -5.45
CA SER A 125 -9.68 -12.27 -6.56
C SER A 125 -8.52 -11.50 -7.20
N ARG A 126 -7.63 -10.94 -6.38
CA ARG A 126 -6.47 -10.16 -6.82
C ARG A 126 -5.42 -11.00 -7.55
N VAL A 127 -5.06 -12.15 -7.00
CA VAL A 127 -4.13 -13.09 -7.63
C VAL A 127 -4.68 -13.54 -8.99
N LEU A 128 -5.96 -13.91 -9.06
CA LEU A 128 -6.61 -14.30 -10.32
C LEU A 128 -6.65 -13.15 -11.34
N MET A 129 -6.96 -11.93 -10.90
CA MET A 129 -6.98 -10.74 -11.75
C MET A 129 -5.59 -10.45 -12.34
N ARG A 130 -4.53 -10.52 -11.53
CA ARG A 130 -3.15 -10.31 -12.00
C ARG A 130 -2.66 -11.37 -12.97
N MET A 131 -3.09 -12.61 -12.76
CA MET A 131 -2.83 -13.70 -13.71
C MET A 131 -3.59 -13.52 -15.04
N GLY A 132 -4.65 -12.69 -15.06
CA GLY A 132 -5.60 -12.64 -16.17
C GLY A 132 -6.39 -13.95 -16.30
N PHE A 133 -6.69 -14.61 -15.18
CA PHE A 133 -7.40 -15.87 -15.14
C PHE A 133 -8.89 -15.69 -15.45
N THR A 134 -9.37 -16.36 -16.50
CA THR A 134 -10.77 -16.28 -16.95
C THR A 134 -11.48 -17.64 -16.98
N ALA A 135 -10.77 -18.72 -16.64
CA ALA A 135 -11.30 -20.09 -16.68
C ALA A 135 -11.98 -20.50 -15.36
N GLY A 136 -12.63 -19.56 -14.67
CA GLY A 136 -13.43 -19.87 -13.47
C GLY A 136 -14.64 -20.74 -13.80
N THR A 137 -15.15 -21.45 -12.81
CA THR A 137 -16.37 -22.26 -12.92
C THR A 137 -17.51 -21.54 -12.22
N ALA A 138 -18.57 -21.25 -12.97
CA ALA A 138 -19.79 -20.68 -12.41
C ALA A 138 -20.48 -21.73 -11.53
N VAL A 139 -20.78 -21.37 -10.29
CA VAL A 139 -21.49 -22.21 -9.33
C VAL A 139 -22.59 -21.39 -8.69
N SER A 140 -23.82 -21.91 -8.66
CA SER A 140 -24.92 -21.25 -7.97
C SER A 140 -24.57 -21.04 -6.49
N PRO A 141 -24.67 -19.80 -5.95
CA PRO A 141 -24.36 -19.54 -4.54
C PRO A 141 -25.19 -20.39 -3.56
N GLY A 142 -26.47 -20.65 -3.90
CA GLY A 142 -27.34 -21.49 -3.09
C GLY A 142 -26.92 -22.96 -3.09
N LEU A 143 -26.47 -23.47 -4.25
CA LEU A 143 -25.91 -24.82 -4.35
C LEU A 143 -24.61 -24.93 -3.55
N ALA A 144 -23.69 -23.98 -3.73
CA ALA A 144 -22.41 -24.00 -3.05
C ALA A 144 -22.58 -23.94 -1.53
N ARG A 145 -23.46 -23.08 -0.99
CA ARG A 145 -23.77 -23.05 0.45
C ARG A 145 -24.30 -24.39 0.94
N ARG A 146 -25.32 -24.94 0.27
CA ARG A 146 -25.90 -26.24 0.63
C ARG A 146 -24.89 -27.39 0.61
N VAL A 147 -23.91 -27.35 -0.30
CA VAL A 147 -22.83 -28.34 -0.34
C VAL A 147 -21.86 -28.08 0.81
N LEU A 148 -21.31 -26.88 0.90
CA LEU A 148 -20.24 -26.51 1.85
C LEU A 148 -20.68 -26.50 3.32
N GLU A 149 -21.98 -26.42 3.60
CA GLU A 149 -22.55 -26.53 4.96
C GLU A 149 -22.66 -27.98 5.46
N ARG A 150 -22.39 -28.98 4.62
CA ARG A 150 -22.34 -30.39 5.04
C ARG A 150 -21.13 -30.66 5.94
N PRO A 151 -21.19 -31.70 6.79
CA PRO A 151 -20.03 -32.10 7.59
C PRO A 151 -18.77 -32.28 6.74
N PRO A 152 -17.60 -31.76 7.16
CA PRO A 152 -16.34 -31.88 6.43
C PRO A 152 -15.99 -33.31 6.00
N ALA A 153 -16.29 -34.30 6.83
CA ALA A 153 -16.06 -35.71 6.50
C ALA A 153 -16.87 -36.17 5.26
N GLU A 154 -18.12 -35.72 5.12
CA GLU A 154 -18.96 -36.02 3.95
C GLU A 154 -18.44 -35.36 2.68
N LEU A 155 -17.92 -34.13 2.79
CA LEU A 155 -17.29 -33.42 1.66
C LEU A 155 -16.09 -34.18 1.13
N LEU A 156 -15.20 -34.62 2.03
CA LEU A 156 -14.02 -35.40 1.68
C LEU A 156 -14.40 -36.76 1.10
N GLN A 157 -15.35 -37.47 1.72
CA GLN A 157 -15.83 -38.75 1.23
C GLN A 157 -16.41 -38.62 -0.18
N GLY A 158 -17.28 -37.62 -0.41
CA GLY A 158 -17.86 -37.35 -1.73
C GLY A 158 -16.80 -36.98 -2.77
N GLY A 159 -15.78 -36.21 -2.40
CA GLY A 159 -14.69 -35.82 -3.29
C GLY A 159 -13.77 -36.99 -3.66
N TYR A 160 -13.38 -37.82 -2.69
CA TYR A 160 -12.60 -39.02 -2.98
C TYR A 160 -13.38 -40.06 -3.80
N ALA A 161 -14.70 -40.18 -3.56
CA ALA A 161 -15.56 -41.02 -4.39
C ALA A 161 -15.58 -40.50 -5.84
N ALA A 162 -15.71 -39.18 -6.04
CA ALA A 162 -15.68 -38.56 -7.36
C ALA A 162 -14.34 -38.75 -8.07
N LEU A 163 -13.20 -38.63 -7.35
CA LEU A 163 -11.86 -38.82 -7.93
C LEU A 163 -11.55 -40.28 -8.32
N ARG A 164 -12.22 -41.26 -7.69
CA ARG A 164 -12.04 -42.70 -7.97
C ARG A 164 -12.98 -43.22 -9.05
N ASP A 165 -14.01 -42.45 -9.41
CA ASP A 165 -14.93 -42.83 -10.48
C ASP A 165 -14.17 -42.93 -11.81
N THR A 166 -14.31 -44.06 -12.49
CA THR A 166 -13.63 -44.36 -13.76
C THR A 166 -14.36 -43.78 -14.98
N GLY A 167 -15.57 -43.22 -14.80
CA GLY A 167 -16.34 -42.59 -15.87
C GLY A 167 -15.82 -41.21 -16.27
N ALA A 168 -16.05 -40.84 -17.53
CA ALA A 168 -15.84 -39.47 -17.99
C ALA A 168 -16.75 -38.52 -17.20
N SER A 169 -16.16 -37.70 -16.33
CA SER A 169 -16.88 -36.80 -15.43
C SER A 169 -16.67 -35.36 -15.88
N PRO A 170 -17.73 -34.64 -16.29
CA PRO A 170 -17.63 -33.22 -16.65
C PRO A 170 -17.00 -32.37 -15.54
N ALA A 171 -17.25 -32.74 -14.28
CA ALA A 171 -16.65 -32.11 -13.11
C ALA A 171 -15.11 -32.25 -13.09
N LEU A 172 -14.57 -33.44 -13.38
CA LEU A 172 -13.13 -33.69 -13.33
C LEU A 172 -12.41 -33.05 -14.53
N GLU A 173 -13.02 -33.08 -15.71
CA GLU A 173 -12.50 -32.36 -16.88
C GLU A 173 -12.43 -30.85 -16.61
N ARG A 174 -13.47 -30.30 -15.97
CA ARG A 174 -13.49 -28.88 -15.61
C ARG A 174 -12.44 -28.52 -14.55
N LEU A 175 -12.14 -29.42 -13.60
CA LEU A 175 -11.02 -29.23 -12.68
C LEU A 175 -9.69 -29.23 -13.41
N ALA A 176 -9.47 -30.18 -14.34
CA ALA A 176 -8.23 -30.25 -15.12
C ALA A 176 -8.02 -28.97 -15.94
N GLU A 177 -9.04 -28.51 -16.66
CA GLU A 177 -9.02 -27.23 -17.40
C GLU A 177 -8.72 -26.04 -16.49
N GLY A 178 -9.32 -25.99 -15.29
CA GLY A 178 -9.08 -24.93 -14.31
C GLY A 178 -7.63 -24.87 -13.86
N TYR A 179 -7.02 -26.01 -13.51
CA TYR A 179 -5.62 -26.06 -13.11
C TYR A 179 -4.65 -25.76 -14.26
N GLU A 180 -4.92 -26.30 -15.47
CA GLU A 180 -4.14 -25.97 -16.67
C GLU A 180 -4.16 -24.46 -16.94
N ALA A 181 -5.33 -23.84 -16.85
CA ALA A 181 -5.49 -22.41 -17.04
C ALA A 181 -4.78 -21.59 -15.96
N LEU A 182 -4.83 -22.03 -14.68
CA LEU A 182 -4.07 -21.39 -13.60
C LEU A 182 -2.57 -21.44 -13.85
N ALA A 183 -2.02 -22.63 -14.14
CA ALA A 183 -0.59 -22.80 -14.40
C ALA A 183 -0.14 -21.98 -15.62
N SER A 184 -0.94 -21.99 -16.68
CA SER A 184 -0.70 -21.22 -17.91
C SER A 184 -0.74 -19.71 -17.67
N ALA A 185 -1.72 -19.22 -16.90
CA ALA A 185 -1.90 -17.81 -16.57
C ALA A 185 -0.80 -17.31 -15.62
N ALA A 186 -0.47 -18.08 -14.59
CA ALA A 186 0.61 -17.78 -13.67
C ALA A 186 1.92 -17.59 -14.42
N ARG A 187 2.33 -18.50 -15.33
CA ARG A 187 3.56 -18.37 -16.14
C ARG A 187 3.66 -17.05 -16.92
N ARG A 188 2.53 -16.51 -17.41
CA ARG A 188 2.50 -15.23 -18.14
C ARG A 188 2.46 -14.02 -17.22
N ALA A 189 2.02 -14.18 -15.98
CA ALA A 189 1.91 -13.09 -15.03
C ALA A 189 3.30 -12.60 -14.61
N ARG A 190 3.51 -11.29 -14.62
CA ARG A 190 4.77 -10.67 -14.19
C ARG A 190 4.96 -10.75 -12.67
N ALA A 191 3.89 -10.55 -11.91
CA ALA A 191 3.87 -10.62 -10.45
C ALA A 191 2.48 -11.12 -10.02
N LEU A 192 2.42 -11.87 -8.92
CA LEU A 192 1.17 -12.38 -8.35
C LEU A 192 0.69 -11.51 -7.18
N LEU A 193 1.61 -10.89 -6.43
CA LEU A 193 1.35 -10.00 -5.31
C LEU A 193 2.12 -8.66 -5.45
N GLY A 194 1.72 -7.65 -4.68
CA GLY A 194 2.24 -6.28 -4.75
C GLY A 194 1.80 -5.47 -3.53
N ASP A 195 2.18 -4.20 -3.46
CA ASP A 195 1.92 -3.37 -2.28
C ASP A 195 0.42 -3.11 -2.10
N ALA A 196 -0.31 -2.97 -3.22
CA ALA A 196 -1.77 -2.79 -3.22
C ALA A 196 -2.51 -3.85 -2.39
N GLU A 197 -2.12 -5.12 -2.44
CA GLU A 197 -2.77 -6.19 -1.66
C GLU A 197 -2.54 -6.02 -0.16
N SER A 198 -1.29 -5.81 0.28
CA SER A 198 -0.98 -5.58 1.70
C SER A 198 -1.68 -4.33 2.24
N PHE A 199 -1.62 -3.23 1.47
CA PHE A 199 -2.24 -1.96 1.82
C PHE A 199 -3.76 -2.08 1.94
N THR A 200 -4.40 -2.81 1.02
CA THR A 200 -5.86 -3.00 1.04
C THR A 200 -6.29 -3.86 2.22
N LEU A 201 -5.53 -4.90 2.56
CA LEU A 201 -5.79 -5.72 3.76
C LEU A 201 -5.71 -4.90 5.04
N GLU A 202 -4.69 -4.05 5.20
CA GLU A 202 -4.54 -3.17 6.37
C GLU A 202 -5.69 -2.16 6.55
N ASN A 203 -6.42 -1.89 5.46
CA ASN A 203 -7.54 -0.96 5.43
C ASN A 203 -8.89 -1.65 5.22
N LEU A 204 -8.95 -2.99 5.21
CA LEU A 204 -10.15 -3.74 4.80
C LEU A 204 -11.37 -3.45 5.67
N GLU A 205 -11.17 -3.21 6.96
CA GLU A 205 -12.21 -2.78 7.92
C GLU A 205 -12.94 -1.51 7.49
N HIS A 206 -12.20 -0.57 6.89
CA HIS A 206 -12.71 0.73 6.48
C HIS A 206 -13.28 0.70 5.05
N LEU A 207 -13.00 -0.37 4.30
CA LEU A 207 -13.39 -0.54 2.90
C LEU A 207 -14.66 -1.38 2.77
N GLN A 208 -15.80 -0.74 3.04
CA GLN A 208 -17.10 -1.41 3.06
C GLN A 208 -17.56 -1.86 1.65
N GLY A 209 -17.22 -1.12 0.58
CA GLY A 209 -17.66 -1.42 -0.79
C GLY A 209 -16.57 -1.88 -1.77
N LYS A 210 -16.98 -2.65 -2.81
CA LYS A 210 -16.09 -3.07 -3.93
C LYS A 210 -15.51 -1.89 -4.71
N ALA A 211 -16.29 -0.83 -4.90
CA ALA A 211 -15.86 0.36 -5.64
C ALA A 211 -14.74 1.13 -4.90
N GLN A 212 -14.86 1.30 -3.59
CA GLN A 212 -13.82 1.94 -2.76
C GLN A 212 -12.53 1.12 -2.76
N ARG A 213 -12.63 -0.21 -2.62
CA ARG A 213 -11.47 -1.11 -2.74
C ARG A 213 -10.77 -0.96 -4.09
N MET A 214 -11.54 -1.03 -5.18
CA MET A 214 -11.01 -0.86 -6.54
C MET A 214 -10.33 0.50 -6.72
N ALA A 215 -10.92 1.60 -6.23
CA ALA A 215 -10.32 2.93 -6.33
C ALA A 215 -8.98 3.03 -5.57
N LEU A 216 -8.93 2.45 -4.36
CA LEU A 216 -7.70 2.38 -3.55
C LEU A 216 -6.62 1.55 -4.23
N GLU A 217 -6.97 0.36 -4.71
CA GLU A 217 -6.07 -0.53 -5.44
C GLU A 217 -5.48 0.19 -6.66
N GLN A 218 -6.32 0.87 -7.45
CA GLN A 218 -5.87 1.60 -8.63
C GLN A 218 -4.94 2.76 -8.28
N ALA A 219 -5.20 3.51 -7.21
CA ALA A 219 -4.33 4.59 -6.77
C ALA A 219 -2.97 4.06 -6.27
N VAL A 220 -2.94 2.96 -5.51
CA VAL A 220 -1.69 2.33 -5.06
C VAL A 220 -0.91 1.74 -6.23
N GLU A 221 -1.58 1.04 -7.16
CA GLU A 221 -0.92 0.52 -8.37
C GLU A 221 -0.36 1.65 -9.25
N ALA A 222 -1.08 2.77 -9.38
CA ALA A 222 -0.59 3.95 -10.08
C ALA A 222 0.66 4.53 -9.37
N ALA A 223 0.63 4.63 -8.04
CA ALA A 223 1.78 5.06 -7.25
C ALA A 223 3.01 4.16 -7.44
N GLU A 224 2.83 2.83 -7.42
CA GLU A 224 3.89 1.86 -7.71
C GLU A 224 4.44 2.00 -9.14
N ALA A 225 3.56 2.21 -10.12
CA ALA A 225 3.94 2.38 -11.52
C ALA A 225 4.76 3.66 -11.73
N LEU A 226 4.32 4.78 -11.16
CA LEU A 226 5.06 6.04 -11.16
C LEU A 226 6.37 5.93 -10.38
N SER A 227 6.34 5.23 -9.25
CA SER A 227 7.53 5.07 -8.43
C SER A 227 8.65 4.29 -9.13
N ARG A 228 8.34 3.41 -10.08
CA ARG A 228 9.34 2.66 -10.85
C ARG A 228 10.08 3.52 -11.88
N SER A 229 9.53 4.68 -12.27
CA SER A 229 10.21 5.62 -13.16
C SER A 229 11.12 6.59 -12.42
N LEU A 230 11.01 6.68 -11.09
CA LEU A 230 11.85 7.53 -10.26
C LEU A 230 13.16 6.82 -9.88
N PRO A 231 14.28 7.55 -9.79
CA PRO A 231 15.53 6.96 -9.34
C PRO A 231 15.45 6.58 -7.85
N PRO A 232 16.23 5.59 -7.40
CA PRO A 232 16.19 5.14 -6.00
C PRO A 232 16.60 6.25 -5.01
N LYS A 233 17.49 7.15 -5.42
CA LYS A 233 17.86 8.36 -4.70
C LYS A 233 17.91 9.52 -5.66
N LEU A 234 17.29 10.64 -5.28
CA LEU A 234 17.49 11.93 -5.94
C LEU A 234 18.19 12.86 -4.95
N ARG A 235 19.27 13.52 -5.37
CA ARG A 235 20.02 14.43 -4.49
C ARG A 235 19.22 15.73 -4.33
N ALA A 236 18.92 16.08 -3.09
CA ALA A 236 18.35 17.39 -2.77
C ALA A 236 19.32 18.51 -3.14
N ARG A 237 18.81 19.59 -3.74
CA ARG A 237 19.63 20.76 -4.01
C ARG A 237 19.86 21.49 -2.67
N PRO A 238 21.10 21.89 -2.32
CA PRO A 238 21.33 22.61 -1.08
C PRO A 238 20.64 23.98 -1.16
N VAL A 239 19.53 24.14 -0.44
CA VAL A 239 18.83 25.42 -0.28
C VAL A 239 19.45 26.21 0.88
N ALA A 240 19.55 27.53 0.72
CA ALA A 240 20.19 28.47 1.64
C ALA A 240 19.34 28.82 2.89
N THR A 241 18.37 27.99 3.27
CA THR A 241 17.55 28.24 4.46
C THR A 241 18.30 27.82 5.71
N ALA A 242 18.42 28.74 6.67
CA ALA A 242 19.02 28.45 7.97
C ALA A 242 18.20 27.36 8.68
N PRO A 243 18.84 26.31 9.20
CA PRO A 243 18.13 25.26 9.91
C PRO A 243 17.57 25.83 11.23
N LEU A 244 16.38 25.37 11.67
CA LEU A 244 15.73 25.85 12.89
C LEU A 244 15.97 24.92 14.09
N PRO A 245 16.23 25.47 15.30
CA PRO A 245 16.44 24.67 16.49
C PRO A 245 15.18 23.91 16.90
N MET A 246 15.28 22.59 17.15
CA MET A 246 14.24 21.81 17.83
C MET A 246 14.83 20.94 18.94
N THR A 247 14.04 20.75 20.00
CA THR A 247 14.28 19.84 21.12
C THR A 247 14.09 18.39 20.65
N LEU A 248 15.07 17.53 20.90
CA LEU A 248 14.93 16.08 20.73
C LEU A 248 13.92 15.54 21.73
N GLU A 249 12.96 14.72 21.27
CA GLU A 249 12.03 13.97 22.14
C GLU A 249 12.68 12.72 22.77
N ASP A 250 13.93 12.43 22.42
CA ASP A 250 14.65 11.25 22.88
C ASP A 250 15.64 11.64 23.99
N GLU A 251 15.21 11.52 25.25
CA GLU A 251 16.03 11.73 26.46
C GLU A 251 17.28 10.80 26.52
N ALA A 252 17.41 9.84 25.59
CA ALA A 252 18.52 8.89 25.51
C ALA A 252 19.48 9.13 24.32
N ALA A 253 19.39 10.24 23.59
CA ALA A 253 20.33 10.54 22.51
C ALA A 253 21.70 10.99 23.08
N PHE A 254 22.66 10.06 23.11
CA PHE A 254 24.07 10.37 23.40
C PHE A 254 24.61 11.43 22.41
N PRO A 255 25.45 12.38 22.87
CA PRO A 255 26.07 13.37 21.98
C PRO A 255 26.96 12.67 20.94
N GLN A 256 26.84 13.05 19.67
CA GLN A 256 27.62 12.48 18.56
C GLN A 256 29.10 12.89 18.58
N GLY A 257 29.47 13.93 19.36
CA GLY A 257 30.82 14.49 19.44
C GLY A 257 31.90 13.72 20.22
N GLY A 258 31.61 12.53 20.78
CA GLY A 258 32.63 11.71 21.48
C GLY A 258 33.34 12.44 22.64
N PHE A 259 34.63 12.16 22.89
CA PHE A 259 35.39 12.76 24.00
C PHE A 259 35.60 14.28 23.89
N SER A 260 35.37 14.89 22.72
CA SER A 260 35.50 16.34 22.51
C SER A 260 34.32 17.15 23.02
N SER A 261 33.19 16.52 23.34
CA SER A 261 31.98 17.18 23.86
C SER A 261 31.83 17.06 25.38
N VAL A 262 32.93 16.78 26.07
CA VAL A 262 32.99 16.68 27.53
C VAL A 262 34.00 17.71 28.06
N SER A 263 33.60 18.47 29.07
CA SER A 263 34.38 19.52 29.71
C SER A 263 34.32 19.36 31.22
N ASN A 264 35.36 19.80 31.92
CA ASN A 264 35.35 19.88 33.39
C ASN A 264 34.70 21.17 33.93
N VAL A 265 34.11 21.97 33.03
CA VAL A 265 33.39 23.20 33.35
C VAL A 265 31.99 23.13 32.75
N GLY A 266 30.96 23.23 33.59
CA GLY A 266 29.56 23.21 33.18
C GLY A 266 28.58 23.41 34.33
N SER A 267 27.30 23.54 33.98
CA SER A 267 26.18 23.60 34.95
C SER A 267 25.77 22.18 35.36
N LEU A 268 25.31 21.98 36.61
CA LEU A 268 24.84 20.68 37.13
C LEU A 268 23.77 20.01 36.25
N GLU A 269 22.99 20.82 35.53
CA GLU A 269 21.99 20.34 34.56
C GLU A 269 22.58 19.59 33.35
N ASN A 270 23.89 19.72 33.12
CA ASN A 270 24.62 19.05 32.03
C ASN A 270 25.66 18.06 32.56
N LEU A 271 25.57 17.65 33.83
CA LEU A 271 26.46 16.67 34.43
C LEU A 271 26.37 15.34 33.66
N VAL A 272 27.52 14.74 33.36
CA VAL A 272 27.55 13.40 32.74
C VAL A 272 26.98 12.39 33.73
N THR A 273 26.00 11.59 33.30
CA THR A 273 25.26 10.67 34.18
C THR A 273 26.14 9.63 34.88
N SER A 274 27.29 9.27 34.29
CA SER A 274 28.26 8.39 34.95
C SER A 274 28.93 9.01 36.18
N GLU A 275 28.92 10.34 36.33
CA GLU A 275 29.45 11.01 37.53
C GLU A 275 28.59 10.74 38.77
N LEU A 276 27.30 10.44 38.59
CA LEU A 276 26.39 10.10 39.70
C LEU A 276 26.75 8.77 40.38
N VAL A 277 27.62 7.95 39.77
CA VAL A 277 28.11 6.71 40.39
C VAL A 277 28.97 6.97 41.64
N TYR A 278 29.51 8.18 41.77
CA TYR A 278 30.35 8.58 42.90
C TYR A 278 29.53 9.13 44.08
N MET A 279 28.21 9.26 43.90
CA MET A 279 27.31 9.62 44.99
C MET A 279 27.06 8.40 45.88
N GLU A 280 27.30 8.56 47.17
CA GLU A 280 27.02 7.53 48.17
C GLU A 280 25.80 7.93 49.02
N ASP A 281 25.03 6.96 49.50
CA ASP A 281 23.81 7.21 50.29
C ASP A 281 24.11 7.64 51.76
N GLU A 282 25.38 7.67 52.15
CA GLU A 282 25.83 8.03 53.50
C GLU A 282 26.01 9.56 53.65
N PRO A 283 25.78 10.13 54.85
CA PRO A 283 25.78 11.59 55.06
C PRO A 283 27.18 12.23 55.15
N ASP A 284 28.25 11.45 54.94
CA ASP A 284 29.63 11.91 54.97
C ASP A 284 30.08 12.37 53.56
N LEU A 285 31.19 13.12 53.50
CA LEU A 285 31.75 13.64 52.25
C LEU A 285 32.05 12.50 51.28
N ASP A 286 31.37 12.45 50.14
CA ASP A 286 31.54 11.40 49.14
C ASP A 286 32.54 11.79 48.03
N LEU A 287 32.84 10.84 47.14
CA LEU A 287 33.79 11.09 46.06
C LEU A 287 33.21 12.06 45.01
N PHE A 288 31.90 12.16 44.90
CA PHE A 288 31.23 13.13 44.05
C PHE A 288 31.49 14.56 44.55
N ASP A 289 31.35 14.79 45.86
CA ASP A 289 31.58 16.08 46.52
C ASP A 289 33.03 16.55 46.36
N VAL A 290 34.00 15.65 46.55
CA VAL A 290 35.44 15.96 46.35
C VAL A 290 35.69 16.42 44.93
N ARG A 291 35.20 15.66 43.93
CA ARG A 291 35.39 15.99 42.52
C ARG A 291 34.61 17.23 42.08
N TYR A 292 33.49 17.52 42.72
CA TYR A 292 32.74 18.77 42.51
C TYR A 292 33.58 19.98 42.95
N VAL A 293 34.15 19.93 44.16
CA VAL A 293 34.96 21.03 44.72
C VAL A 293 36.28 21.21 43.98
N GLU A 294 36.92 20.12 43.56
CA GLU A 294 38.17 20.16 42.78
C GLU A 294 37.97 20.56 41.31
N GLY A 295 36.72 20.66 40.85
CA GLY A 295 36.40 21.01 39.46
C GLY A 295 36.78 19.91 38.47
N GLU A 296 36.67 18.65 38.89
CA GLU A 296 37.02 17.46 38.11
C GLU A 296 35.80 16.72 37.54
N LEU A 297 34.58 17.14 37.91
CA LEU A 297 33.37 16.55 37.34
C LEU A 297 33.24 16.87 35.86
N LEU A 298 32.78 15.87 35.12
CA LEU A 298 32.59 15.98 33.68
C LEU A 298 31.17 16.45 33.37
N TYR A 299 31.09 17.44 32.50
CA TYR A 299 29.86 18.03 31.97
C TYR A 299 29.82 17.88 30.46
N TYR A 300 28.65 17.60 29.91
CA TYR A 300 28.43 17.73 28.48
C TYR A 300 28.51 19.19 28.07
N THR A 301 29.31 19.50 27.04
CA THR A 301 29.29 20.83 26.43
C THR A 301 27.95 21.03 25.74
N ARG A 302 27.08 21.86 26.34
CA ARG A 302 25.84 22.34 25.71
C ARG A 302 26.19 22.99 24.38
N ASP A 303 25.97 22.28 23.28
CA ASP A 303 25.57 22.85 21.98
C ASP A 303 25.35 21.81 20.85
N GLU A 304 25.40 20.50 21.11
CA GLU A 304 25.06 19.49 20.08
C GLU A 304 23.66 18.88 20.21
N SER A 305 22.88 19.17 21.26
CA SER A 305 21.55 18.56 21.47
C SER A 305 20.42 19.25 20.70
N ILE A 306 20.72 20.31 19.95
CA ILE A 306 19.77 20.89 19.01
C ILE A 306 20.01 20.21 17.67
N SER A 307 19.26 19.14 17.38
CA SER A 307 19.20 18.65 16.01
C SER A 307 18.50 19.73 15.17
N VAL A 308 19.27 20.48 14.40
CA VAL A 308 18.74 21.55 13.58
C VAL A 308 18.17 20.95 12.30
N ARG A 309 16.93 20.45 12.35
CA ARG A 309 16.25 19.90 11.17
C ARG A 309 15.64 21.03 10.36
N ARG A 310 15.80 20.96 9.05
CA ARG A 310 15.07 21.84 8.14
C ARG A 310 13.63 21.39 8.14
N ARG A 311 12.71 22.28 8.50
CA ARG A 311 11.28 22.01 8.44
C ARG A 311 10.76 22.31 7.04
N ARG A 312 9.96 21.40 6.51
CA ARG A 312 9.38 21.52 5.19
C ARG A 312 7.91 21.12 5.18
N VAL A 313 7.11 21.98 4.57
CA VAL A 313 5.67 21.76 4.40
C VAL A 313 5.35 21.69 2.92
N ILE A 314 4.80 20.55 2.48
CA ILE A 314 4.42 20.32 1.09
C ILE A 314 2.89 20.19 1.03
N THR A 315 2.24 21.14 0.36
CA THR A 315 0.78 21.23 0.28
C THR A 315 0.30 20.88 -1.12
N PHE A 316 -0.40 19.77 -1.27
CA PHE A 316 -1.14 19.40 -2.47
C PHE A 316 -2.54 20.02 -2.41
N VAL A 317 -2.90 20.84 -3.39
CA VAL A 317 -4.20 21.51 -3.49
C VAL A 317 -5.01 20.84 -4.58
N LEU A 318 -6.20 20.36 -4.20
CA LEU A 318 -7.15 19.65 -5.04
C LEU A 318 -8.41 20.52 -5.21
N PRO A 319 -8.49 21.33 -6.28
CA PRO A 319 -9.61 22.22 -6.55
C PRO A 319 -10.84 21.44 -7.08
N PRO A 320 -12.06 21.98 -6.95
CA PRO A 320 -13.30 21.28 -7.27
C PRO A 320 -13.44 20.87 -8.75
N ASP A 321 -12.79 21.58 -9.67
CA ASP A 321 -12.75 21.27 -11.10
C ASP A 321 -11.95 20.00 -11.42
N LEU A 322 -11.20 19.44 -10.46
CA LEU A 322 -10.55 18.14 -10.61
C LEU A 322 -11.54 17.00 -10.90
N VAL A 323 -12.85 17.22 -10.70
CA VAL A 323 -13.91 16.32 -11.20
C VAL A 323 -13.78 16.07 -12.70
N ASP A 324 -13.33 17.06 -13.48
CA ASP A 324 -13.11 16.93 -14.93
C ASP A 324 -11.96 15.97 -15.27
N ALA A 325 -11.11 15.63 -14.29
CA ALA A 325 -10.08 14.59 -14.41
C ALA A 325 -10.62 13.16 -14.16
N ARG A 326 -11.94 12.95 -13.99
CA ARG A 326 -12.57 11.61 -13.93
C ARG A 326 -12.67 10.93 -15.31
N VAL A 327 -11.63 11.07 -16.14
CA VAL A 327 -11.55 10.56 -17.51
C VAL A 327 -10.51 9.45 -17.59
N LYS A 328 -10.84 8.37 -18.33
CA LYS A 328 -9.89 7.30 -18.67
C LYS A 328 -9.31 7.53 -20.06
N ASP A 329 -8.08 8.02 -20.11
CA ASP A 329 -7.35 8.26 -21.35
C ASP A 329 -6.90 6.93 -22.00
N ALA A 330 -6.87 6.85 -23.34
CA ALA A 330 -6.63 5.59 -24.06
C ALA A 330 -5.25 4.97 -23.78
N GLY A 331 -4.22 5.79 -23.62
CA GLY A 331 -2.85 5.36 -23.30
C GLY A 331 -2.52 5.19 -21.82
N VAL A 332 -3.49 5.39 -20.92
CA VAL A 332 -3.29 5.32 -19.47
C VAL A 332 -4.20 4.26 -18.86
N ARG A 333 -3.66 3.38 -18.01
CA ARG A 333 -4.41 2.25 -17.45
C ARG A 333 -5.54 2.68 -16.50
N TRP A 334 -5.38 3.82 -15.83
CA TRP A 334 -6.27 4.35 -14.80
C TRP A 334 -6.88 5.69 -15.21
N GLN A 335 -7.94 6.11 -14.51
CA GLN A 335 -8.49 7.46 -14.67
C GLN A 335 -7.48 8.51 -14.22
N ARG A 336 -7.50 9.69 -14.84
CA ARG A 336 -6.55 10.78 -14.60
C ARG A 336 -6.50 11.22 -13.13
N VAL A 337 -7.65 11.39 -12.49
CA VAL A 337 -7.76 11.70 -11.07
C VAL A 337 -7.15 10.62 -10.17
N VAL A 338 -7.29 9.35 -10.54
CA VAL A 338 -6.70 8.22 -9.80
C VAL A 338 -5.18 8.22 -9.93
N VAL A 339 -4.65 8.54 -11.12
CA VAL A 339 -3.21 8.72 -11.31
C VAL A 339 -2.69 9.91 -10.52
N ALA A 340 -3.46 11.00 -10.41
CA ALA A 340 -3.09 12.16 -9.60
C ALA A 340 -3.01 11.83 -8.10
N LEU A 341 -3.96 11.06 -7.55
CA LEU A 341 -3.88 10.55 -6.18
C LEU A 341 -2.73 9.56 -5.99
N GLY A 342 -2.47 8.71 -6.99
CA GLY A 342 -1.30 7.82 -7.01
C GLY A 342 0.03 8.59 -7.05
N LEU A 343 0.09 9.71 -7.77
CA LEU A 343 1.24 10.61 -7.82
C LEU A 343 1.46 11.26 -6.45
N LEU A 344 0.40 11.74 -5.79
CA LEU A 344 0.48 12.27 -4.43
C LEU A 344 1.08 11.22 -3.48
N LEU A 345 0.53 10.01 -3.47
CA LEU A 345 1.03 8.92 -2.62
C LEU A 345 2.49 8.56 -2.97
N CYS A 346 2.83 8.51 -4.26
CA CYS A 346 4.19 8.25 -4.74
C CYS A 346 5.18 9.29 -4.20
N LEU A 347 4.84 10.58 -4.30
CA LEU A 347 5.68 11.67 -3.83
C LEU A 347 5.80 11.68 -2.31
N VAL A 348 4.72 11.47 -1.56
CA VAL A 348 4.78 11.35 -0.09
C VAL A 348 5.74 10.24 0.32
N ARG A 349 5.62 9.05 -0.28
CA ARG A 349 6.53 7.91 -0.01
C ARG A 349 7.99 8.24 -0.35
N ARG A 350 8.24 8.79 -1.54
CA ARG A 350 9.60 9.04 -2.03
C ARG A 350 10.29 10.21 -1.34
N LEU A 351 9.58 11.30 -1.09
CA LEU A 351 10.12 12.45 -0.36
C LEU A 351 10.39 12.09 1.10
N SER A 352 9.53 11.30 1.74
CA SER A 352 9.80 10.77 3.10
C SER A 352 11.09 9.94 3.15
N GLN A 353 11.39 9.19 2.08
CA GLN A 353 12.64 8.42 1.98
C GLN A 353 13.85 9.29 1.67
N TRP A 354 13.74 10.22 0.71
CA TRP A 354 14.87 11.03 0.25
C TRP A 354 15.25 12.16 1.20
N LEU A 355 14.28 12.71 1.92
CA LEU A 355 14.45 13.82 2.87
C LEU A 355 14.31 13.35 4.33
N GLY A 356 14.68 12.10 4.63
CA GLY A 356 14.49 11.52 5.98
C GLY A 356 15.24 12.24 7.11
N SER A 357 16.18 13.14 6.80
CA SER A 357 16.86 14.02 7.78
C SER A 357 16.11 15.33 8.06
N GLU A 358 15.09 15.66 7.27
CA GLU A 358 14.27 16.87 7.43
C GLU A 358 12.99 16.55 8.23
N GLU A 359 12.40 17.58 8.82
CA GLU A 359 11.06 17.49 9.41
C GLU A 359 10.04 17.77 8.30
N LEU A 360 9.43 16.71 7.77
CA LEU A 360 8.47 16.80 6.66
C LEU A 360 7.04 16.80 7.18
N HIS A 361 6.23 17.70 6.64
CA HIS A 361 4.80 17.71 6.88
C HIS A 361 4.04 17.87 5.55
N PHE A 362 3.20 16.90 5.23
CA PHE A 362 2.43 16.86 4.00
C PHE A 362 0.99 17.30 4.25
N ARG A 363 0.42 18.12 3.37
CA ARG A 363 -0.98 18.52 3.45
C ARG A 363 -1.68 18.21 2.13
N ALA A 364 -2.81 17.52 2.17
CA ALA A 364 -3.71 17.38 1.04
C ALA A 364 -4.94 18.24 1.31
N VAL A 365 -5.09 19.36 0.61
CA VAL A 365 -6.14 20.34 0.83
C VAL A 365 -7.16 20.25 -0.30
N PHE A 366 -8.39 19.86 0.03
CA PHE A 366 -9.52 19.83 -0.89
C PHE A 366 -10.27 21.16 -0.81
N LEU A 367 -10.35 21.88 -1.93
CA LEU A 367 -11.10 23.13 -1.98
C LEU A 367 -12.60 22.84 -2.12
N HIS A 368 -13.41 23.56 -1.36
CA HIS A 368 -14.86 23.48 -1.46
C HIS A 368 -15.42 24.68 -2.23
N ALA A 369 -16.25 24.45 -3.24
CA ALA A 369 -16.95 25.52 -3.93
C ALA A 369 -18.04 26.07 -2.99
N PRO A 370 -18.05 27.38 -2.65
CA PRO A 370 -19.08 27.95 -1.79
C PRO A 370 -20.46 27.79 -2.41
N GLY A 371 -21.39 27.14 -1.69
CA GLY A 371 -22.79 26.98 -2.10
C GLY A 371 -23.18 25.62 -2.70
N ALA A 372 -22.30 24.61 -2.69
CA ALA A 372 -22.65 23.24 -3.08
C ALA A 372 -23.15 22.43 -1.87
N ASP A 373 -24.29 21.74 -2.00
CA ASP A 373 -24.86 20.87 -0.94
C ASP A 373 -23.93 19.72 -0.52
N ALA A 374 -23.02 19.31 -1.41
CA ALA A 374 -21.99 18.30 -1.13
C ALA A 374 -20.65 18.69 -1.79
N PRO A 375 -19.50 18.43 -1.13
CA PRO A 375 -18.20 18.67 -1.73
C PRO A 375 -17.99 17.78 -2.97
N PRO A 376 -17.58 18.35 -4.13
CA PRO A 376 -17.53 17.62 -5.40
C PRO A 376 -16.53 16.46 -5.42
N LEU A 377 -15.51 16.52 -4.56
CA LEU A 377 -14.42 15.56 -4.43
C LEU A 377 -14.46 14.75 -3.12
N ASP A 378 -15.63 14.58 -2.50
CA ASP A 378 -15.72 13.87 -1.21
C ASP A 378 -15.20 12.43 -1.27
N ALA A 379 -15.46 11.73 -2.39
CA ALA A 379 -14.96 10.38 -2.60
C ALA A 379 -13.42 10.35 -2.69
N GLU A 380 -12.82 11.28 -3.43
CA GLU A 380 -11.37 11.44 -3.55
C GLU A 380 -10.73 11.87 -2.23
N ARG A 381 -11.41 12.69 -1.43
CA ARG A 381 -10.98 13.06 -0.07
C ARG A 381 -10.94 11.85 0.84
N GLY A 382 -12.04 11.09 0.93
CA GLY A 382 -12.08 9.86 1.73
C GLY A 382 -11.02 8.84 1.27
N LEU A 383 -10.77 8.76 -0.04
CA LEU A 383 -9.70 7.92 -0.58
C LEU A 383 -8.30 8.41 -0.15
N CYS A 384 -8.03 9.71 -0.24
CA CYS A 384 -6.77 10.32 0.19
C CYS A 384 -6.54 10.12 1.69
N GLU A 385 -7.59 10.23 2.50
CA GLU A 385 -7.55 9.95 3.94
C GLU A 385 -7.10 8.53 4.27
N LEU A 386 -7.53 7.54 3.47
CA LEU A 386 -7.10 6.15 3.58
C LEU A 386 -5.67 5.96 3.07
N LEU A 387 -5.33 6.54 1.91
CA LEU A 387 -3.98 6.45 1.32
C LEU A 387 -2.91 7.03 2.25
N LEU A 388 -3.23 8.09 2.98
CA LEU A 388 -2.32 8.77 3.90
C LEU A 388 -2.48 8.36 5.37
N ARG A 389 -3.28 7.32 5.68
CA ARG A 389 -3.63 6.95 7.06
C ARG A 389 -2.41 6.80 7.98
N GLU A 390 -1.38 6.11 7.50
CA GLU A 390 -0.15 5.88 8.27
C GLU A 390 0.60 7.18 8.59
N TRP A 391 0.78 8.06 7.60
CA TRP A 391 1.43 9.36 7.81
C TRP A 391 0.61 10.28 8.71
N ARG A 392 -0.73 10.22 8.61
CA ARG A 392 -1.65 10.93 9.50
C ARG A 392 -1.54 10.46 10.95
N ALA A 393 -1.50 9.14 11.17
CA ALA A 393 -1.31 8.57 12.50
C ALA A 393 0.03 8.99 13.13
N ARG A 394 1.07 9.22 12.30
CA ARG A 394 2.38 9.72 12.71
C ARG A 394 2.46 11.26 12.85
N GLY A 395 1.39 12.01 12.55
CA GLY A 395 1.40 13.48 12.56
C GLY A 395 2.20 14.14 11.41
N THR A 396 2.61 13.35 10.41
CA THR A 396 3.43 13.81 9.27
C THR A 396 2.61 14.15 8.03
N ALA A 397 1.32 13.81 8.01
CA ALA A 397 0.40 14.22 6.95
C ALA A 397 -0.97 14.62 7.50
N GLU A 398 -1.64 15.52 6.79
CA GLU A 398 -3.01 15.95 7.09
C GLU A 398 -3.84 16.01 5.80
N VAL A 399 -5.13 15.69 5.92
CA VAL A 399 -6.12 15.93 4.86
C VAL A 399 -7.07 16.99 5.37
N LEU A 400 -7.13 18.11 4.67
CA LEU A 400 -7.81 19.33 5.10
C LEU A 400 -8.81 19.78 4.04
N THR A 401 -9.73 20.65 4.44
CA THR A 401 -10.64 21.36 3.54
C THR A 401 -10.41 22.86 3.69
N ALA A 402 -10.45 23.60 2.59
CA ALA A 402 -10.36 25.06 2.60
C ALA A 402 -11.44 25.67 1.69
N ALA A 403 -11.84 26.92 1.96
CA ALA A 403 -12.87 27.59 1.20
C ALA A 403 -12.36 28.15 -0.13
N SER A 404 -11.07 28.50 -0.21
CA SER A 404 -10.47 29.07 -1.41
C SER A 404 -8.97 28.78 -1.52
N LEU A 405 -8.43 28.95 -2.73
CA LEU A 405 -6.98 28.88 -2.95
C LEU A 405 -6.23 30.00 -2.21
N GLU A 406 -6.84 31.18 -2.08
CA GLU A 406 -6.26 32.33 -1.37
C GLU A 406 -6.02 32.00 0.11
N GLU A 407 -6.99 31.39 0.79
CA GLU A 407 -6.85 30.94 2.18
C GLU A 407 -5.66 29.96 2.36
N VAL A 408 -5.49 29.04 1.41
CA VAL A 408 -4.38 28.08 1.41
C VAL A 408 -3.05 28.77 1.22
N LEU A 409 -2.97 29.74 0.31
CA LEU A 409 -1.75 30.48 0.02
C LEU A 409 -1.37 31.44 1.15
N ASP A 410 -2.34 32.07 1.82
CA ASP A 410 -2.11 32.88 3.02
C ASP A 410 -1.54 32.03 4.16
N THR A 411 -2.12 30.85 4.36
CA THR A 411 -1.61 29.88 5.34
C THR A 411 -0.20 29.42 4.99
N ALA A 412 0.06 29.16 3.71
CA ALA A 412 1.39 28.81 3.20
C ALA A 412 2.40 29.95 3.45
N ALA A 413 2.05 31.19 3.12
CA ALA A 413 2.86 32.38 3.32
C ALA A 413 3.19 32.61 4.81
N ALA A 414 2.22 32.44 5.70
CA ALA A 414 2.45 32.52 7.15
C ALA A 414 3.44 31.44 7.63
N THR A 415 3.37 30.24 7.05
CA THR A 415 4.23 29.09 7.39
C THR A 415 5.68 29.29 6.94
N THR A 416 5.95 30.11 5.91
CA THR A 416 7.32 30.40 5.42
C THR A 416 8.26 30.99 6.48
N LYS A 417 7.71 31.56 7.57
CA LYS A 417 8.49 32.06 8.71
C LYS A 417 9.21 30.95 9.46
N ARG A 418 8.72 29.71 9.40
CA ARG A 418 9.19 28.57 10.21
C ARG A 418 9.53 27.31 9.39
N ALA A 419 9.28 27.33 8.08
CA ALA A 419 9.53 26.18 7.22
C ALA A 419 9.74 26.61 5.77
N ARG A 420 10.41 25.77 4.98
CA ARG A 420 10.29 25.83 3.53
C ARG A 420 8.88 25.37 3.16
N VAL A 421 8.21 26.09 2.27
CA VAL A 421 6.84 25.77 1.87
C VAL A 421 6.77 25.61 0.35
N ASP A 422 6.32 24.44 -0.07
CA ASP A 422 6.02 24.13 -1.46
C ASP A 422 4.52 23.84 -1.60
N VAL A 423 3.89 24.39 -2.62
CA VAL A 423 2.47 24.19 -2.94
C VAL A 423 2.39 23.56 -4.33
N VAL A 424 1.66 22.46 -4.44
CA VAL A 424 1.39 21.75 -5.69
C VAL A 424 -0.11 21.86 -6.00
N LEU A 425 -0.47 22.66 -6.99
CA LEU A 425 -1.86 22.86 -7.41
C LEU A 425 -2.18 21.93 -8.58
N LEU A 426 -3.21 21.09 -8.43
CA LEU A 426 -3.70 20.20 -9.48
C LEU A 426 -4.82 20.89 -10.27
N ASP A 427 -4.60 21.27 -11.53
CA ASP A 427 -5.60 21.96 -12.36
C ASP A 427 -6.13 21.03 -13.45
N ALA A 428 -7.44 20.78 -13.49
CA ALA A 428 -8.07 20.02 -14.58
C ALA A 428 -8.87 20.89 -15.55
N GLY A 429 -9.27 22.10 -15.15
CA GLY A 429 -10.17 22.96 -15.91
C GLY A 429 -9.48 23.92 -16.90
N ARG A 430 -8.14 24.01 -16.94
CA ARG A 430 -7.40 25.07 -17.66
C ARG A 430 -7.68 26.49 -17.14
N HIS A 431 -8.27 26.61 -15.95
CA HIS A 431 -8.73 27.89 -15.42
C HIS A 431 -7.62 28.67 -14.70
N VAL A 432 -6.51 28.03 -14.34
CA VAL A 432 -5.50 28.62 -13.47
C VAL A 432 -4.57 29.62 -14.18
N ASP A 433 -4.48 29.58 -15.51
CA ASP A 433 -3.63 30.52 -16.28
C ASP A 433 -4.20 31.97 -16.29
N ALA A 434 -5.45 32.22 -15.89
CA ALA A 434 -6.09 33.53 -16.03
C ALA A 434 -6.13 34.40 -14.76
N SER A 435 -6.05 33.83 -13.55
CA SER A 435 -6.20 34.62 -12.31
C SER A 435 -5.67 33.90 -11.05
N LEU A 436 -4.40 33.52 -11.02
CA LEU A 436 -3.78 33.12 -9.74
C LEU A 436 -3.71 34.33 -8.78
N PRO A 437 -4.14 34.18 -7.52
CA PRO A 437 -3.91 35.22 -6.51
C PRO A 437 -2.41 35.46 -6.31
N PRO A 438 -2.01 36.65 -5.81
CA PRO A 438 -0.61 36.97 -5.58
C PRO A 438 0.01 35.98 -4.58
N VAL A 439 1.16 35.42 -4.95
CA VAL A 439 1.88 34.42 -4.15
C VAL A 439 3.11 35.06 -3.52
N ASP A 440 3.32 34.86 -2.21
CA ASP A 440 4.55 35.26 -1.52
C ASP A 440 5.76 34.61 -2.21
N ALA A 441 6.79 35.39 -2.54
CA ALA A 441 7.97 34.92 -3.27
C ALA A 441 8.73 33.77 -2.58
N ARG A 442 8.51 33.55 -1.27
CA ARG A 442 9.09 32.46 -0.48
C ARG A 442 8.30 31.15 -0.56
N VAL A 443 7.09 31.17 -1.12
CA VAL A 443 6.30 29.97 -1.38
C VAL A 443 6.62 29.47 -2.78
N ALA A 444 7.14 28.25 -2.89
CA ALA A 444 7.37 27.61 -4.18
C ALA A 444 6.04 27.03 -4.69
N LEU A 445 5.51 27.55 -5.80
CA LEU A 445 4.26 27.08 -6.39
C LEU A 445 4.55 26.26 -7.67
N HIS A 446 4.03 25.03 -7.68
CA HIS A 446 4.05 24.09 -8.79
C HIS A 446 2.62 23.87 -9.29
N LEU A 447 2.36 24.14 -10.57
CA LEU A 447 1.09 23.88 -11.22
C LEU A 447 1.17 22.58 -12.01
N LEU A 448 0.35 21.60 -11.68
CA LEU A 448 0.19 20.34 -12.40
C LEU A 448 -1.08 20.43 -13.27
N ASP A 449 -0.90 20.65 -14.57
CA ASP A 449 -1.98 20.69 -15.56
C ASP A 449 -2.39 19.26 -15.94
N LEU A 450 -3.64 18.95 -15.62
CA LEU A 450 -4.35 17.70 -15.84
C LEU A 450 -5.55 17.91 -16.79
N SER A 451 -5.58 18.98 -17.56
CA SER A 451 -6.68 19.26 -18.50
C SER A 451 -6.70 18.34 -19.72
N GLY A 452 -5.54 17.77 -20.08
CA GLY A 452 -5.37 16.88 -21.21
C GLY A 452 -4.79 15.51 -20.84
N PRO A 453 -4.77 14.57 -21.79
CA PRO A 453 -4.19 13.23 -21.59
C PRO A 453 -2.68 13.24 -21.34
N VAL A 454 -2.02 14.33 -21.73
CA VAL A 454 -0.59 14.58 -21.54
C VAL A 454 -0.48 15.63 -20.42
N PRO A 455 -0.19 15.23 -19.17
CA PRO A 455 -0.03 16.20 -18.09
C PRO A 455 1.23 17.04 -18.32
N SER A 456 1.26 18.23 -17.71
CA SER A 456 2.46 19.05 -17.65
C SER A 456 2.62 19.72 -16.30
N VAL A 457 3.86 19.99 -15.87
CA VAL A 457 4.12 20.75 -14.65
C VAL A 457 4.79 22.08 -15.00
N ARG A 458 4.45 23.14 -14.26
CA ARG A 458 5.07 24.45 -14.40
C ARG A 458 5.41 24.98 -13.00
N GLY A 459 6.65 25.36 -12.76
CA GLY A 459 7.03 26.15 -11.59
C GLY A 459 6.87 27.64 -11.89
N LEU A 460 6.23 28.41 -11.00
CA LEU A 460 6.01 29.85 -11.26
C LEU A 460 7.32 30.67 -11.31
N GLN A 461 8.43 30.12 -10.81
CA GLN A 461 9.76 30.74 -10.82
C GLN A 461 10.72 30.12 -11.86
N GLY A 462 10.28 29.11 -12.62
CA GLY A 462 11.10 28.38 -13.59
C GLY A 462 10.63 28.59 -15.03
N ARG A 463 11.58 28.66 -15.99
CA ARG A 463 11.25 28.66 -17.41
C ARG A 463 10.59 27.33 -17.79
N ARG A 464 9.58 27.42 -18.67
CA ARG A 464 8.87 26.31 -19.31
C ARG A 464 9.87 25.39 -20.03
N GLU A 465 10.28 24.29 -19.43
CA GLU A 465 10.87 23.18 -20.18
C GLU A 465 9.72 22.33 -20.71
N VAL A 466 9.34 22.59 -21.96
CA VAL A 466 8.39 21.72 -22.66
C VAL A 466 9.10 20.38 -22.87
N LEU A 467 8.72 19.37 -22.09
CA LEU A 467 9.12 17.99 -22.33
C LEU A 467 8.73 17.60 -23.77
N ASP A 468 9.70 16.99 -24.45
CA ASP A 468 9.66 16.58 -25.86
C ASP A 468 8.31 15.92 -26.26
N SER A 469 7.69 16.45 -27.31
CA SER A 469 6.31 16.19 -27.75
C SER A 469 6.08 14.81 -28.39
N ARG A 470 6.99 13.85 -28.19
CA ARG A 470 6.98 12.51 -28.80
C ARG A 470 6.75 11.37 -27.80
N LYS A 471 6.29 11.69 -26.59
CA LYS A 471 6.10 10.74 -25.49
C LYS A 471 4.68 10.17 -25.50
N THR A 472 4.53 8.89 -25.19
CA THR A 472 3.19 8.29 -24.95
C THR A 472 2.51 8.99 -23.77
N GLU A 473 1.18 8.87 -23.62
CA GLU A 473 0.47 9.52 -22.50
C GLU A 473 1.03 9.10 -21.13
N TRP A 474 1.45 7.83 -20.99
CA TRP A 474 2.08 7.34 -19.77
C TRP A 474 3.50 7.87 -19.56
N ASP A 475 4.30 8.02 -20.62
CA ASP A 475 5.63 8.63 -20.53
C ASP A 475 5.58 10.08 -20.06
N ALA A 476 4.51 10.81 -20.41
CA ALA A 476 4.26 12.15 -19.90
C ALA A 476 4.01 12.14 -18.38
N TRP A 477 3.20 11.22 -17.87
CA TRP A 477 2.99 11.02 -16.43
C TRP A 477 4.30 10.72 -15.69
N MET A 478 5.14 9.83 -16.24
CA MET A 478 6.44 9.52 -15.67
C MET A 478 7.37 10.74 -15.65
N GLY A 479 7.40 11.50 -16.75
CA GLY A 479 8.21 12.71 -16.89
C GLY A 479 7.80 13.79 -15.89
N VAL A 480 6.51 14.09 -15.80
CA VAL A 480 5.95 15.08 -14.87
C VAL A 480 6.19 14.68 -13.41
N THR A 481 6.07 13.39 -13.08
CA THR A 481 6.37 12.91 -11.73
C THR A 481 7.82 13.16 -11.35
N LEU A 482 8.77 12.91 -12.27
CA LEU A 482 10.19 13.16 -12.04
C LEU A 482 10.49 14.66 -11.92
N GLU A 483 9.93 15.48 -12.80
CA GLU A 483 10.11 16.93 -12.78
C GLU A 483 9.55 17.55 -11.50
N LEU A 484 8.36 17.13 -11.08
CA LEU A 484 7.77 17.57 -9.82
C LEU A 484 8.59 17.10 -8.61
N ALA A 485 9.06 15.85 -8.61
CA ALA A 485 9.98 15.35 -7.58
C ALA A 485 11.27 16.16 -7.49
N GLN A 486 11.84 16.56 -8.63
CA GLN A 486 13.03 17.43 -8.69
C GLN A 486 12.75 18.85 -8.20
N GLY A 487 11.61 19.43 -8.58
CA GLY A 487 11.20 20.75 -8.10
C GLY A 487 10.94 20.76 -6.58
N LEU A 488 10.42 19.64 -6.07
CA LEU A 488 10.23 19.39 -4.65
C LEU A 488 11.50 18.88 -3.95
N LEU A 489 12.71 19.09 -4.46
CA LEU A 489 13.96 18.77 -3.75
C LEU A 489 14.86 20.00 -3.72
#